data_AF-A0A4Z0NV82-F1
#
_entry.id   AF-A0A4Z0NV82-F1
#
_cell.length_a   1.000
_cell.length_b   1.000
_cell.length_c   1.000
_cell.angle_alpha   90.00
_cell.angle_beta   90.00
_cell.angle_gamma   90.00
#
_symmetry.space_group_name_H-M   'P 1'
#
loop_
_entity.id
_entity.type
_entity.pdbx_description
1 polymer ?
#
loop_
_entity_poly.entity_id
_entity_poly.type
_entity_poly.pdbx_seq_one_letter_code
_entity_poly.pdbx_strand_id
1 'polypeptide(L)'
;MRAQRVVLGAIEQDLKSAGLPPLGWYDVLLELSRVEAGRLRPYEIEDRTLLAQPNLSRLLDRMERMSLVRREAFAGDGRGQWVVITEAGRVMRERMWVVYAASLQAHVGAKLADAEADGLADLLAKLSR
;
A
#
# COMPACT_ATOMS: atom_id res chain seq x y z
N MET A 1 7.31 -3.08 -15.89
CA MET A 1 7.09 -3.94 -17.10
C MET A 1 5.66 -3.80 -17.65
N ARG A 2 5.34 -4.25 -18.89
CA ARG A 2 3.96 -4.19 -19.43
C ARG A 2 2.97 -4.96 -18.56
N ALA A 3 3.32 -6.19 -18.16
CA ALA A 3 2.48 -7.04 -17.30
C ALA A 3 2.09 -6.32 -16.00
N GLN A 4 3.06 -5.73 -15.29
CA GLN A 4 2.83 -4.93 -14.09
C GLN A 4 1.82 -3.80 -14.32
N ARG A 5 1.95 -3.01 -15.40
CA ARG A 5 0.99 -1.92 -15.69
C ARG A 5 -0.42 -2.44 -15.93
N VAL A 6 -0.56 -3.57 -16.64
CA VAL A 6 -1.86 -4.18 -16.92
C VAL A 6 -2.51 -4.65 -15.61
N VAL A 7 -1.77 -5.37 -14.77
CA VAL A 7 -2.28 -5.91 -13.50
C VAL A 7 -2.64 -4.79 -12.52
N LEU A 8 -1.74 -3.81 -12.32
CA LEU A 8 -2.02 -2.67 -11.44
C LEU A 8 -3.23 -1.86 -11.93
N GLY A 9 -3.35 -1.64 -13.25
CA GLY A 9 -4.52 -0.94 -13.81
C GLY A 9 -5.84 -1.67 -13.57
N ALA A 10 -5.85 -3.00 -13.66
CA ALA A 10 -7.03 -3.81 -13.34
C ALA A 10 -7.40 -3.72 -11.85
N ILE A 11 -6.41 -3.82 -10.96
CA ILE A 11 -6.61 -3.70 -9.51
C ILE A 11 -7.16 -2.32 -9.13
N GLU A 12 -6.62 -1.25 -9.72
CA GLU A 12 -7.11 0.11 -9.50
C GLU A 12 -8.58 0.25 -9.96
N GLN A 13 -8.94 -0.38 -11.08
CA GLN A 13 -10.31 -0.38 -11.57
C GLN A 13 -11.26 -1.16 -10.66
N ASP A 14 -10.81 -2.28 -10.09
CA ASP A 14 -11.60 -3.10 -9.16
C ASP A 14 -11.84 -2.34 -7.84
N LEU A 15 -10.80 -1.73 -7.27
CA LEU A 15 -10.91 -0.88 -6.08
C LEU A 15 -11.87 0.29 -6.32
N LYS A 16 -11.72 0.99 -7.45
CA LYS A 16 -12.61 2.09 -7.83
C LYS A 16 -14.06 1.63 -7.95
N SER A 17 -14.31 0.48 -8.56
CA SER A 17 -15.66 -0.08 -8.75
C SER A 17 -16.31 -0.46 -7.42
N ALA A 18 -15.50 -0.84 -6.42
CA ALA A 18 -15.94 -1.07 -5.04
C ALA A 18 -16.07 0.21 -4.19
N GLY A 19 -15.86 1.40 -4.78
CA GLY A 19 -15.92 2.68 -4.07
C GLY A 19 -14.77 2.88 -3.06
N LEU A 20 -13.63 2.21 -3.28
CA LEU A 20 -12.47 2.26 -2.40
C LEU A 20 -11.42 3.26 -2.88
N PRO A 21 -10.53 3.73 -1.98
CA PRO A 21 -9.41 4.57 -2.38
C PRO A 21 -8.45 3.88 -3.38
N PRO A 22 -7.60 4.65 -4.08
CA PRO A 22 -6.56 4.11 -4.96
C PRO A 22 -5.57 3.19 -4.23
N LEU A 23 -4.93 2.27 -4.95
CA LEU A 23 -4.06 1.24 -4.37
C LEU A 23 -2.90 1.82 -3.55
N GLY A 24 -2.38 3.01 -3.93
CA GLY A 24 -1.35 3.70 -3.14
C GLY A 24 -1.74 4.00 -1.69
N TRP A 25 -3.04 4.11 -1.38
CA TRP A 25 -3.51 4.28 0.00
C TRP A 25 -3.34 2.98 0.80
N TYR A 26 -3.62 1.83 0.18
CA TYR A 26 -3.43 0.52 0.80
C TYR A 26 -1.96 0.30 1.15
N ASP A 27 -1.05 0.65 0.24
CA ASP A 27 0.40 0.47 0.43
C ASP A 27 0.91 1.26 1.65
N VAL A 28 0.52 2.53 1.79
CA VAL A 28 0.86 3.36 2.97
C VAL A 28 0.24 2.79 4.26
N LEU A 29 -1.05 2.43 4.23
CA LEU A 29 -1.72 1.89 5.41
C LEU A 29 -1.16 0.53 5.82
N LEU A 30 -0.74 -0.30 4.85
CA LEU A 30 -0.10 -1.58 5.09
C LEU A 30 1.22 -1.38 5.85
N GLU A 31 2.10 -0.51 5.36
CA GLU A 31 3.40 -0.27 5.99
C GLU A 31 3.26 0.34 7.40
N LEU A 32 2.34 1.28 7.60
CA LEU A 32 2.04 1.79 8.94
C LEU A 32 1.45 0.71 9.86
N SER A 33 0.63 -0.21 9.33
CA SER A 33 0.03 -1.28 10.13
C SER A 33 1.01 -2.39 10.53
N ARG A 34 2.10 -2.57 9.78
CA ARG A 34 3.14 -3.58 10.01
C ARG A 34 4.09 -3.22 11.14
N VAL A 35 4.26 -1.94 11.44
CA VAL A 35 5.09 -1.50 12.56
C VAL A 35 4.29 -1.49 13.86
N GLU A 36 4.87 -2.02 14.93
CA GLU A 36 4.22 -2.14 16.24
C GLU A 36 3.72 -0.78 16.76
N ALA A 37 4.52 0.27 16.59
CA ALA A 37 4.16 1.62 17.01
C ALA A 37 3.08 2.28 16.14
N GLY A 38 2.66 1.66 15.03
CA GLY A 38 1.66 2.21 14.11
C GLY A 38 2.05 3.54 13.47
N ARG A 39 3.34 3.88 13.45
CA ARG A 39 3.83 5.18 13.02
C ARG A 39 5.17 5.10 12.30
N LEU A 40 5.32 5.96 11.29
CA LEU A 40 6.53 6.10 10.48
C LEU A 40 6.76 7.59 10.16
N ARG A 41 8.00 7.98 9.92
CA ARG A 41 8.35 9.25 9.29
C ARG A 41 8.00 9.20 7.81
N PRO A 42 7.66 10.32 7.15
CA PRO A 42 7.33 10.33 5.73
C PRO A 42 8.38 9.67 4.83
N TYR A 43 9.68 9.90 5.08
CA TYR A 43 10.74 9.26 4.28
C TYR A 43 10.78 7.74 4.49
N GLU A 44 10.48 7.25 5.71
CA GLU A 44 10.41 5.80 5.97
C GLU A 44 9.21 5.17 5.27
N ILE A 45 8.11 5.91 5.10
CA ILE A 45 6.96 5.44 4.31
C ILE A 45 7.38 5.33 2.84
N GLU A 46 8.02 6.37 2.29
CA GLU A 46 8.50 6.38 0.90
C GLU A 46 9.45 5.21 0.62
N ASP A 47 10.40 4.95 1.52
CA ASP A 47 11.37 3.85 1.41
C ASP A 47 10.73 2.45 1.50
N ARG A 48 9.61 2.31 2.21
CA ARG A 48 8.95 1.02 2.48
C ARG A 48 7.83 0.69 1.49
N THR A 49 7.15 1.69 0.94
CA THR A 49 6.07 1.47 -0.01
C THR A 49 6.57 0.81 -1.29
N LEU A 50 5.85 -0.19 -1.78
CA LEU A 50 6.16 -0.86 -3.04
C LEU A 50 5.90 0.05 -4.24
N LEU A 51 4.85 0.86 -4.16
CA LEU A 51 4.42 1.76 -5.22
C LEU A 51 5.05 3.13 -4.99
N ALA A 52 5.82 3.60 -5.99
CA ALA A 52 6.40 4.94 -5.96
C ALA A 52 5.33 6.00 -5.66
N GLN A 53 5.59 6.85 -4.65
CA GLN A 53 4.69 7.91 -4.21
C GLN A 53 5.27 9.30 -4.51
N PRO A 54 5.32 9.75 -5.79
CA PRO A 54 5.95 11.03 -6.15
C PRO A 54 5.31 12.27 -5.52
N ASN A 55 4.16 12.11 -4.85
CA ASN A 55 3.46 13.17 -4.13
C ASN A 55 3.01 12.70 -2.74
N LEU A 56 3.87 11.95 -2.02
CA LEU A 56 3.53 11.36 -0.73
C LEU A 56 2.92 12.36 0.26
N SER A 57 3.46 13.58 0.37
CA SER A 57 2.89 14.61 1.24
C SER A 57 1.42 14.90 0.92
N ARG A 58 1.07 15.08 -0.37
CA ARG A 58 -0.33 15.32 -0.78
C ARG A 58 -1.22 14.10 -0.58
N LEU A 59 -0.65 12.89 -0.69
CA LEU A 59 -1.36 11.66 -0.36
C LEU A 59 -1.70 11.63 1.13
N LEU A 60 -0.71 11.85 1.99
CA LEU A 60 -0.88 11.90 3.44
C LEU A 60 -1.89 12.97 3.87
N ASP A 61 -1.86 14.15 3.25
CA ASP A 61 -2.82 15.23 3.55
C ASP A 61 -4.27 14.83 3.21
N ARG A 62 -4.48 14.01 2.18
CA ARG A 62 -5.82 13.47 1.85
C ARG A 62 -6.23 12.37 2.82
N MET A 63 -5.30 11.50 3.20
CA MET A 63 -5.54 10.43 4.16
C MET A 63 -5.88 11.00 5.55
N GLU A 64 -5.19 12.07 5.96
CA GLU A 64 -5.46 12.79 7.21
C GLU A 64 -6.83 13.49 7.19
N ARG A 65 -7.20 14.13 6.08
CA ARG A 65 -8.55 14.68 5.88
C ARG A 65 -9.66 13.62 5.95
N MET A 66 -9.34 12.38 5.61
CA MET A 66 -10.25 11.23 5.75
C MET A 66 -10.09 10.50 7.09
N SER A 67 -9.32 11.07 8.02
CA SER A 67 -9.05 10.52 9.35
C SER A 67 -8.43 9.12 9.35
N LEU A 68 -7.78 8.71 8.26
CA LEU A 68 -7.10 7.40 8.15
C LEU A 68 -5.71 7.42 8.78
N VAL A 69 -5.09 8.58 8.80
CA VAL A 69 -3.83 8.86 9.50
C VAL A 69 -3.95 10.17 10.26
N ARG A 70 -3.01 10.42 11.17
CA ARG A 70 -2.82 11.73 11.81
C ARG A 70 -1.34 12.06 11.92
N ARG A 71 -1.01 13.35 11.96
CA ARG A 71 0.35 13.82 12.20
C ARG A 71 0.60 14.10 13.67
N GLU A 72 1.71 13.61 14.20
CA GLU A 72 2.18 13.90 15.56
C GLU A 72 3.58 14.50 15.53
N ALA A 73 3.86 15.46 16.43
CA ALA A 73 5.16 16.09 16.51
C ALA A 73 6.23 15.10 17.01
N PHE A 74 7.41 15.12 16.39
CA PHE A 74 8.56 14.37 16.86
C PHE A 74 9.42 15.25 17.79
N ALA A 75 9.49 14.88 19.07
CA ALA A 75 10.20 15.66 20.09
C ALA A 75 11.73 15.66 19.92
N GLY A 76 12.32 14.79 19.09
CA GLY A 76 13.77 14.59 19.01
C GLY A 76 14.54 15.58 18.14
N ASP A 77 13.94 16.16 17.09
CA ASP A 77 14.63 17.08 16.16
C ASP A 77 13.83 18.38 15.86
N GLY A 78 12.62 18.51 16.41
CA GLY A 78 11.74 19.68 16.26
C GLY A 78 11.25 19.96 14.83
N ARG A 79 11.68 19.17 13.83
CA ARG A 79 11.35 19.36 12.40
C ARG A 79 10.61 18.16 11.81
N GLY A 80 10.64 17.03 12.51
CA GLY A 80 9.97 15.80 12.14
C GLY A 80 8.51 15.71 12.54
N GLN A 81 7.72 15.08 11.69
CA GLN A 81 6.38 14.62 12.03
C GLN A 81 6.32 13.11 11.88
N TRP A 82 5.70 12.45 12.85
CA TRP A 82 5.18 11.10 12.68
C TRP A 82 3.91 11.13 11.86
N VAL A 83 3.75 10.17 10.97
CA VAL A 83 2.45 9.77 10.44
C VAL A 83 2.01 8.56 11.22
N VAL A 84 0.84 8.64 11.85
CA VAL A 84 0.30 7.58 12.70
C VAL A 84 -0.98 7.05 12.07
N ILE A 85 -1.09 5.73 11.89
CA ILE A 85 -2.33 5.10 11.42
C ILE A 85 -3.41 5.19 12.51
N THR A 86 -4.61 5.57 12.13
CA THR A 86 -5.77 5.58 13.02
C THR A 86 -6.51 4.25 12.96
N GLU A 87 -7.48 4.06 13.85
CA GLU A 87 -8.39 2.91 13.77
C GLU A 87 -9.17 2.88 12.45
N ALA A 88 -9.67 4.04 12.00
CA ALA A 88 -10.33 4.16 10.69
C ALA A 88 -9.39 3.78 9.53
N GLY A 89 -8.09 4.09 9.65
CA GLY A 89 -7.06 3.65 8.71
C GLY A 89 -6.90 2.13 8.67
N ARG A 90 -6.88 1.47 9.84
CA ARG A 90 -6.80 0.01 9.94
C ARG A 90 -8.02 -0.67 9.33
N VAL A 91 -9.22 -0.19 9.66
CA VAL A 91 -10.48 -0.67 9.07
C VAL A 91 -10.51 -0.44 7.56
N MET A 92 -10.07 0.72 7.08
CA MET A 92 -9.98 0.98 5.63
C MET A 92 -9.03 0.00 4.94
N ARG A 93 -7.85 -0.26 5.51
CA ARG A 93 -6.89 -1.23 4.97
C ARG A 93 -7.50 -2.63 4.86
N GLU A 94 -8.23 -3.07 5.88
CA GLU A 94 -8.91 -4.37 5.86
C GLU A 94 -10.01 -4.45 4.80
N ARG A 95 -10.82 -3.39 4.66
CA ARG A 95 -11.82 -3.30 3.59
C ARG A 95 -11.18 -3.34 2.21
N MET A 96 -10.05 -2.65 2.03
CA MET A 96 -9.29 -2.68 0.79
C MET A 96 -8.68 -4.06 0.52
N TRP A 97 -8.19 -4.75 1.55
CA TRP A 97 -7.62 -6.10 1.42
C TRP A 97 -8.60 -7.10 0.81
N VAL A 98 -9.86 -7.07 1.20
CA VAL A 98 -10.88 -7.98 0.66
C VAL A 98 -10.99 -7.87 -0.86
N VAL A 99 -11.00 -6.64 -1.39
CA VAL A 99 -11.07 -6.41 -2.84
C VAL A 99 -9.72 -6.63 -3.52
N TYR A 100 -8.63 -6.17 -2.89
CA TYR A 100 -7.28 -6.32 -3.44
C TYR A 100 -6.87 -7.79 -3.57
N ALA A 101 -7.12 -8.62 -2.55
CA ALA A 101 -6.80 -10.05 -2.58
C ALA A 101 -7.60 -10.80 -3.65
N ALA A 102 -8.90 -10.52 -3.77
CA ALA A 102 -9.74 -11.10 -4.82
C ALA A 102 -9.26 -10.68 -6.23
N SER A 103 -8.92 -9.40 -6.40
CA SER A 103 -8.38 -8.86 -7.65
C SER A 103 -7.03 -9.49 -8.01
N LEU A 104 -6.12 -9.63 -7.03
CA LEU A 104 -4.83 -10.31 -7.22
C LEU A 104 -5.03 -11.77 -7.65
N GLN A 105 -5.96 -12.47 -7.01
CA GLN A 105 -6.32 -13.83 -7.41
C GLN A 105 -6.87 -13.87 -8.84
N ALA A 106 -7.77 -12.97 -9.23
CA ALA A 106 -8.37 -12.97 -10.56
C ALA A 106 -7.37 -12.62 -11.68
N HIS A 107 -6.48 -11.65 -11.43
CA HIS A 107 -5.61 -11.10 -12.48
C HIS A 107 -4.22 -11.73 -12.53
N VAL A 108 -3.81 -12.43 -11.47
CA VAL A 108 -2.52 -13.13 -11.38
C VAL A 108 -2.73 -14.60 -11.03
N GLY A 109 -3.27 -14.90 -9.84
CA GLY A 109 -3.31 -16.26 -9.30
C GLY A 109 -4.05 -17.27 -10.18
N ALA A 110 -5.21 -16.91 -10.72
CA ALA A 110 -6.03 -17.76 -11.58
C ALA A 110 -5.44 -17.95 -12.99
N LYS A 111 -4.34 -17.28 -13.33
CA LYS A 111 -3.69 -17.35 -14.66
C LYS A 111 -2.40 -18.16 -14.66
N LEU A 112 -1.98 -18.66 -13.51
CA LEU A 112 -0.75 -19.42 -13.33
C LEU A 112 -1.10 -20.74 -12.66
N ALA A 113 -0.58 -21.85 -13.17
CA ALA A 113 -0.51 -23.08 -12.40
C ALA A 113 0.49 -22.93 -11.25
N ASP A 114 0.35 -23.73 -10.19
CA ASP A 114 1.21 -23.65 -9.00
C ASP A 114 2.72 -23.70 -9.36
N ALA A 115 3.10 -24.61 -10.26
CA ALA A 115 4.50 -24.71 -10.73
C ALA A 115 4.99 -23.46 -11.50
N GLU A 116 4.10 -22.78 -12.22
CA GLU A 116 4.43 -21.53 -12.91
C GLU A 116 4.56 -20.37 -11.92
N ALA A 117 3.71 -20.35 -10.89
CA ALA A 117 3.77 -19.36 -9.82
C ALA A 117 5.07 -19.50 -9.00
N ASP A 118 5.47 -20.73 -8.66
CA ASP A 118 6.73 -21.03 -7.98
C ASP A 118 7.93 -20.58 -8.84
N GLY A 119 7.94 -20.95 -10.12
CA GLY A 119 8.99 -20.53 -11.05
C GLY A 119 9.08 -19.01 -11.21
N LEU A 120 7.93 -18.32 -11.27
CA LEU A 120 7.89 -16.86 -11.32
C LEU A 120 8.43 -16.24 -10.02
N ALA A 121 8.05 -16.77 -8.86
CA ALA A 121 8.52 -16.30 -7.56
C ALA A 121 10.05 -16.43 -7.45
N ASP A 122 10.62 -17.57 -7.86
CA ASP A 122 12.06 -17.82 -7.87
C ASP A 122 12.81 -16.84 -8.79
N LEU A 123 12.26 -16.55 -9.97
CA LEU A 123 12.86 -15.60 -10.91
C LEU A 123 12.81 -14.16 -10.38
N LEU A 124 11.67 -13.75 -9.81
CA LEU A 124 11.52 -12.40 -9.23
C LEU A 124 12.40 -12.20 -8.00
N ALA A 125 12.55 -13.23 -7.15
CA ALA A 125 13.40 -13.18 -5.97
C ALA A 125 14.88 -12.90 -6.28
N LYS A 126 15.36 -13.27 -7.48
CA LYS A 126 16.72 -12.96 -7.94
C LYS A 126 16.91 -11.48 -8.30
N LEU A 127 15.83 -10.76 -8.60
CA LEU A 127 15.84 -9.35 -8.98
C LEU A 127 15.63 -8.40 -7.79
N SER A 128 15.10 -8.92 -6.67
CA SER A 128 14.80 -8.15 -5.46
C SER A 128 15.86 -8.30 -4.35
N ARG A 129 16.98 -8.97 -4.64
CA ARG A 129 18.14 -9.15 -3.75
C ARG A 129 19.28 -8.23 -4.14
#